data_AF-A0A249MSG5-F1
#
_entry.id   AF-A0A249MSG5-F1
#
_cell.length_a   1.000
_cell.length_b   1.000
_cell.length_c   1.000
_cell.angle_alpha   90.00
_cell.angle_beta   90.00
_cell.angle_gamma   90.00
#
_symmetry.space_group_name_H-M   'P 1'
#
loop_
_entity.id
_entity.type
_entity.pdbx_description
1 polymer ?
#
loop_
_entity_poly.entity_id
_entity_poly.type
_entity_poly.pdbx_seq_one_letter_code
_entity_poly.pdbx_strand_id
1 'polypeptide(L)'
;MALGILGKSRQKALVSLSQTLNRLPFQPGALLRAVSRPVQILLAIAIGLIAAALFAQMEGERGVPPIASGGDFEVRGVKVDVVAKDADSARYAGWRMAQRQAWRMLWTRTHGGGGAPALSDSQIEAMVSGIEIDFEQAGPTRYVATLGILFDRARTGQLLGVSGNVMRSPPLLVIPVLWDGGSAVSYERTNEWQKAWARYRTGDSAIDYVRVAGSVADPILLTAGQTGRRGRLWWRVLLDQYGAADVVIPIARLDRAYPGGPVTGTFTARYGPDNSLIGSVTLRASNASGVAQMLDEGARRIDEMYIRALNDGRLRPDPSLIIEEPVDPDALAIENATDTVIETDDLPTAASTSGTSSFAIQFDTPDVGSISAGESAVRAIPGVRSASTSSLALGGTSVMQVSFDGTVDMLRNGLQARGYTVSVSGTTLRIVRRQAPQPTPPSQQ
;
A
#
# COMPACT_ATOMS: atom_id res chain seq x y z
N MET A 1 -58.31 -52.24 7.86
CA MET A 1 -58.71 -52.00 6.46
C MET A 1 -59.52 -50.71 6.45
N ALA A 2 -58.92 -49.54 6.27
CA ALA A 2 -58.35 -48.97 5.04
C ALA A 2 -59.41 -48.38 4.09
N LEU A 3 -59.28 -47.05 3.89
CA LEU A 3 -59.59 -46.25 2.69
C LEU A 3 -61.04 -45.79 2.39
N GLY A 4 -61.20 -44.50 2.09
CA GLY A 4 -62.41 -43.88 1.50
C GLY A 4 -62.54 -42.37 1.82
N ILE A 5 -61.79 -41.47 1.19
CA ILE A 5 -62.21 -40.59 0.07
C ILE A 5 -63.38 -39.64 0.43
N LEU A 6 -63.06 -38.36 0.67
CA LEU A 6 -63.96 -37.19 0.65
C LEU A 6 -63.12 -36.01 0.14
N GLY A 7 -63.52 -35.13 -0.78
CA GLY A 7 -64.76 -34.96 -1.51
C GLY A 7 -64.53 -33.86 -2.55
N LYS A 8 -65.09 -34.04 -3.74
CA LYS A 8 -65.30 -33.01 -4.75
C LYS A 8 -66.15 -31.88 -4.17
N SER A 9 -65.72 -30.63 -4.33
CA SER A 9 -66.61 -29.52 -4.69
C SER A 9 -65.80 -28.27 -5.05
N ARG A 10 -65.28 -28.27 -6.28
CA ARG A 10 -64.77 -27.06 -6.93
C ARG A 10 -65.93 -26.14 -7.32
N GLN A 11 -65.67 -24.84 -7.18
CA GLN A 11 -66.17 -23.75 -8.04
C GLN A 11 -67.68 -23.52 -8.06
N LYS A 12 -68.13 -22.55 -7.26
CA LYS A 12 -68.98 -21.40 -7.68
C LYS A 12 -69.43 -20.63 -6.45
N ALA A 13 -68.69 -19.58 -6.09
CA ALA A 13 -69.19 -18.45 -5.29
C ALA A 13 -68.14 -17.33 -5.29
N LEU A 14 -67.90 -16.77 -6.48
CA LEU A 14 -67.54 -15.35 -6.58
C LEU A 14 -68.85 -14.57 -6.41
N VAL A 15 -68.73 -13.36 -5.84
CA VAL A 15 -69.76 -12.31 -5.67
C VAL A 15 -70.34 -12.23 -4.25
N SER A 16 -70.09 -11.07 -3.64
CA SER A 16 -70.76 -10.50 -2.47
C SER A 16 -70.31 -10.97 -1.08
N LEU A 17 -69.12 -10.53 -0.66
CA LEU A 17 -68.87 -10.11 0.73
C LEU A 17 -67.75 -9.06 0.78
N SER A 18 -67.86 -8.08 -0.10
CA SER A 18 -67.20 -6.78 0.00
C SER A 18 -68.05 -5.89 0.89
N GLN A 19 -67.95 -6.03 2.22
CA GLN A 19 -68.34 -4.98 3.17
C GLN A 19 -67.82 -5.28 4.57
N THR A 20 -67.33 -4.21 5.20
CA THR A 20 -66.81 -4.06 6.57
C THR A 20 -65.32 -4.36 6.76
N LEU A 21 -64.63 -3.38 7.36
CA LEU A 21 -63.18 -3.26 7.60
C LEU A 21 -62.37 -2.57 6.50
N ASN A 22 -62.84 -1.39 6.08
CA ASN A 22 -61.93 -0.37 5.56
C ASN A 22 -62.43 1.03 5.91
N ARG A 23 -62.15 1.54 7.12
CA ARG A 23 -62.08 2.99 7.45
C ARG A 23 -61.32 3.23 8.77
N LEU A 24 -60.00 3.12 8.74
CA LEU A 24 -59.10 3.92 9.59
C LEU A 24 -57.85 4.23 8.75
N PRO A 25 -57.72 5.43 8.18
CA PRO A 25 -56.46 5.83 7.58
C PRO A 25 -55.47 6.12 8.70
N PHE A 26 -54.56 5.18 8.98
CA PHE A 26 -53.34 5.47 9.73
C PHE A 26 -52.47 6.41 8.89
N GLN A 27 -52.68 7.72 9.05
CA GLN A 27 -51.80 8.75 8.54
C GLN A 27 -50.75 9.08 9.62
N PRO A 28 -49.48 8.65 9.48
CA PRO A 28 -48.44 8.92 10.48
C PRO A 28 -48.11 10.42 10.63
N GLY A 29 -48.56 11.27 9.69
CA GLY A 29 -48.36 12.72 9.73
C GLY A 29 -49.27 13.50 10.69
N ALA A 30 -50.41 12.93 11.11
CA ALA A 30 -51.38 13.65 11.94
C ALA A 30 -51.02 13.65 13.44
N LEU A 31 -50.34 12.61 13.93
CA LEU A 31 -49.92 12.51 15.33
C LEU A 31 -48.73 13.45 15.67
N LEU A 32 -47.96 13.85 14.65
CA LEU A 32 -46.86 14.82 14.79
C LEU A 32 -47.35 16.28 14.91
N ARG A 33 -48.66 16.58 14.84
CA ARG A 33 -49.19 17.94 15.07
C ARG A 33 -49.83 18.15 16.43
N ALA A 34 -50.05 17.09 17.22
CA ALA A 34 -50.65 17.18 18.55
C ALA A 34 -49.63 17.37 19.69
N VAL A 35 -48.34 17.39 19.35
CA VAL A 35 -47.24 17.40 20.32
C VAL A 35 -46.44 18.68 20.13
N SER A 36 -46.21 19.44 21.20
CA SER A 36 -45.52 20.72 21.13
C SER A 36 -44.11 20.57 20.52
N ARG A 37 -43.66 21.57 19.75
CA ARG A 37 -42.32 21.62 19.12
C ARG A 37 -41.16 21.15 20.03
N PRO A 38 -41.11 21.49 21.35
CA PRO A 38 -40.04 20.98 22.22
C PRO A 38 -40.06 19.45 22.41
N VAL A 39 -41.23 18.82 22.45
CA VAL A 39 -41.34 17.37 22.65
C VAL A 39 -40.96 16.61 21.37
N GLN A 40 -41.20 17.20 20.19
CA GLN A 40 -40.73 16.64 18.91
C GLN A 40 -39.21 16.67 18.80
N ILE A 41 -38.58 17.75 19.27
CA ILE A 41 -37.11 17.88 19.31
C ILE A 41 -36.52 16.87 20.28
N LEU A 42 -37.12 16.69 21.47
CA LEU A 42 -36.67 15.69 22.44
C LEU A 42 -36.82 14.26 21.90
N LEU A 43 -37.90 13.96 21.18
CA LEU A 43 -38.10 12.65 20.58
C LEU A 43 -37.10 12.41 19.43
N ALA A 44 -36.81 13.41 18.62
CA ALA A 44 -35.79 13.33 17.56
C ALA A 44 -34.38 13.16 18.14
N ILE A 45 -34.06 13.85 19.23
CA ILE A 45 -32.79 13.67 19.96
C ILE A 45 -32.73 12.28 20.59
N ALA A 46 -33.81 11.78 21.19
CA ALA A 46 -33.86 10.44 21.77
C ALA A 46 -33.68 9.35 20.71
N ILE A 47 -34.34 9.48 19.56
CA ILE A 47 -34.16 8.57 18.42
C ILE A 47 -32.74 8.70 17.85
N GLY A 48 -32.20 9.91 17.76
CA GLY A 48 -30.81 10.16 17.35
C GLY A 48 -29.78 9.55 18.30
N LEU A 49 -30.02 9.60 19.62
CA LEU A 49 -29.18 9.00 20.64
C LEU A 49 -29.30 7.47 20.65
N ILE A 50 -30.49 6.92 20.41
CA ILE A 50 -30.70 5.48 20.26
C ILE A 50 -30.05 4.97 18.97
N ALA A 51 -30.16 5.70 17.86
CA ALA A 51 -29.49 5.39 16.61
C ALA A 51 -27.96 5.49 16.73
N ALA A 52 -27.45 6.51 17.44
CA ALA A 52 -26.03 6.66 17.74
C ALA A 52 -25.51 5.55 18.68
N ALA A 53 -26.30 5.13 19.67
CA ALA A 53 -25.96 4.01 20.55
C ALA A 53 -25.96 2.66 19.80
N LEU A 54 -26.90 2.45 18.88
CA LEU A 54 -26.93 1.26 18.01
C LEU A 54 -25.78 1.25 16.99
N PHE A 55 -25.34 2.41 16.48
CA PHE A 55 -24.15 2.52 15.64
C PHE A 55 -22.87 2.25 16.46
N ALA A 56 -22.78 2.79 17.68
CA ALA A 56 -21.65 2.55 18.59
C ALA A 56 -21.52 1.08 19.00
N GLN A 57 -22.63 0.34 19.10
CA GLN A 57 -22.62 -1.09 19.44
C GLN A 57 -22.20 -1.98 18.26
N MET A 58 -22.26 -1.47 17.03
CA MET A 58 -21.72 -2.14 15.84
C MET A 58 -20.21 -1.89 15.68
N GLU A 59 -19.69 -0.74 16.09
CA GLU A 59 -18.26 -0.38 16.04
C GLU A 59 -17.37 -1.06 17.12
N GLY A 60 -17.97 -1.76 18.10
CA GLY A 60 -17.27 -2.19 19.33
C GLY A 60 -16.53 -3.54 19.33
N GLU A 61 -16.62 -4.35 18.27
CA GLU A 61 -15.95 -5.67 18.20
C GLU A 61 -15.17 -5.89 16.90
N ARG A 62 -14.75 -4.79 16.25
CA ARG A 62 -14.08 -4.83 14.96
C ARG A 62 -12.59 -4.58 15.16
N GLY A 63 -11.77 -5.54 14.73
CA GLY A 63 -10.31 -5.49 14.56
C GLY A 63 -9.52 -4.71 15.61
N VAL A 64 -8.62 -5.36 16.35
CA VAL A 64 -7.75 -4.63 17.29
C VAL A 64 -6.96 -3.56 16.52
N PRO A 65 -7.16 -2.26 16.80
CA PRO A 65 -6.47 -1.20 16.09
C PRO A 65 -4.97 -1.33 16.35
N PRO A 66 -4.12 -1.14 15.32
CA PRO A 66 -2.68 -1.18 15.50
C PRO A 66 -2.25 -0.16 16.55
N ILE A 67 -1.46 -0.59 17.54
CA ILE A 67 -0.73 0.37 18.36
C ILE A 67 0.37 0.99 17.51
N ALA A 68 0.52 2.31 17.60
CA ALA A 68 1.35 3.13 16.72
C ALA A 68 2.69 2.47 16.32
N SER A 69 2.90 2.33 15.01
CA SER A 69 4.14 1.86 14.38
C SER A 69 5.19 2.98 14.38
N GLY A 70 5.66 3.40 15.55
CA GLY A 70 6.87 4.22 15.64
C GLY A 70 8.09 3.32 15.41
N GLY A 71 8.96 3.67 14.46
CA GLY A 71 10.15 2.88 14.12
C GLY A 71 11.35 3.15 15.03
N ASP A 72 11.14 3.49 16.30
CA ASP A 72 12.21 3.84 17.25
C ASP A 72 12.68 2.61 18.04
N PHE A 73 13.99 2.49 18.27
CA PHE A 73 14.50 1.36 19.07
C PHE A 73 14.04 1.46 20.53
N GLU A 74 13.28 0.46 20.98
CA GLU A 74 12.75 0.43 22.33
C GLU A 74 13.56 -0.48 23.28
N VAL A 75 13.81 0.03 24.48
CA VAL A 75 14.34 -0.74 25.61
C VAL A 75 13.41 -0.60 26.80
N ARG A 76 12.68 -1.68 27.12
CA ARG A 76 11.72 -1.75 28.23
C ARG A 76 12.34 -2.34 29.50
N GLY A 77 11.69 -2.09 30.63
CA GLY A 77 12.02 -2.72 31.91
C GLY A 77 13.31 -2.20 32.56
N VAL A 78 13.69 -0.95 32.27
CA VAL A 78 14.87 -0.32 32.85
C VAL A 78 14.55 0.13 34.28
N LYS A 79 15.09 -0.58 35.26
CA LYS A 79 14.87 -0.28 36.67
C LYS A 79 15.89 0.70 37.20
N VAL A 80 15.42 1.81 37.76
CA VAL A 80 16.25 2.83 38.40
C VAL A 80 15.85 3.06 39.85
N ASP A 81 16.85 3.30 40.68
CA ASP A 81 16.73 3.66 42.09
C ASP A 81 17.86 4.63 42.40
N VAL A 82 17.52 5.90 42.61
CA VAL A 82 18.48 6.99 42.79
C VAL A 82 18.09 7.85 43.97
N VAL A 83 19.10 8.29 44.73
CA VAL A 83 18.95 9.26 45.82
C VAL A 83 19.68 10.55 45.46
N ALA A 84 19.04 11.70 45.69
CA ALA A 84 19.62 13.02 45.48
C ALA A 84 19.17 14.02 46.56
N LYS A 85 19.68 15.25 46.46
CA LYS A 85 19.43 16.34 47.42
C LYS A 85 17.96 16.79 47.50
N ASP A 86 17.20 16.65 46.42
CA ASP A 86 15.80 17.03 46.29
C ASP A 86 15.09 16.12 45.26
N ALA A 87 13.76 16.16 45.24
CA ALA A 87 12.93 15.27 44.42
C ALA A 87 13.20 15.43 42.91
N ASP A 88 13.33 16.66 42.43
CA ASP A 88 13.59 16.95 41.01
C ASP A 88 14.98 16.44 40.61
N SER A 89 16.00 16.72 41.43
CA SER A 89 17.35 16.21 41.22
C SER A 89 17.40 14.68 41.19
N ALA A 90 16.63 14.01 42.05
CA ALA A 90 16.54 12.55 42.09
C ALA A 90 15.90 12.00 40.81
N ARG A 91 14.84 12.67 40.33
CA ARG A 91 14.15 12.32 39.09
C ARG A 91 15.06 12.44 37.86
N TYR A 92 15.71 13.59 37.66
CA TYR A 92 16.61 13.80 36.53
C TYR A 92 17.86 12.90 36.59
N ALA A 93 18.36 12.59 37.80
CA ALA A 93 19.43 11.61 37.96
C ALA A 93 18.95 10.18 37.62
N GLY A 94 17.72 9.83 37.98
CA GLY A 94 17.04 8.60 37.58
C GLY A 94 16.94 8.45 36.06
N TRP A 95 16.48 9.50 35.36
CA TRP A 95 16.36 9.48 33.90
C TRP A 95 17.71 9.28 33.20
N ARG A 96 18.75 10.03 33.60
CA ARG A 96 20.11 9.85 33.05
C ARG A 96 20.67 8.45 33.31
N MET A 97 20.43 7.90 34.51
CA MET A 97 20.82 6.54 34.83
C MET A 97 20.09 5.51 33.96
N ALA A 98 18.78 5.70 33.75
CA ALA A 98 17.96 4.85 32.91
C ALA A 98 18.45 4.87 31.46
N GLN A 99 18.71 6.06 30.90
CA GLN A 99 19.23 6.22 29.54
C GLN A 99 20.58 5.48 29.35
N ARG A 100 21.51 5.61 30.31
CA ARG A 100 22.79 4.87 30.28
C ARG A 100 22.61 3.35 30.39
N GLN A 101 21.68 2.88 31.21
CA GLN A 101 21.37 1.45 31.31
C GLN A 101 20.71 0.94 30.02
N ALA A 102 19.76 1.68 29.48
CA ALA A 102 19.06 1.36 28.26
C ALA A 102 20.01 1.25 27.07
N TRP A 103 20.94 2.20 26.91
CA TRP A 103 21.97 2.15 25.88
C TRP A 103 22.80 0.87 25.95
N ARG A 104 23.25 0.48 27.15
CA ARG A 104 24.00 -0.77 27.35
C ARG A 104 23.18 -2.00 26.99
N MET A 105 21.90 -2.03 27.36
CA MET A 105 20.99 -3.12 27.01
C MET A 105 20.77 -3.20 25.50
N LEU A 106 20.57 -2.06 24.83
CA LEU A 106 20.41 -1.97 23.38
C LEU A 106 21.66 -2.46 22.64
N TRP A 107 22.84 -2.00 23.06
CA TRP A 107 24.12 -2.41 22.49
C TRP A 107 24.38 -3.92 22.67
N THR A 108 24.14 -4.44 23.88
CA THR A 108 24.35 -5.85 24.17
C THR A 108 23.44 -6.73 23.31
N ARG A 109 22.19 -6.31 23.08
CA ARG A 109 21.23 -7.01 22.22
C ARG A 109 21.70 -7.05 20.75
N THR A 110 22.34 -5.99 20.27
CA THR A 110 22.80 -5.89 18.87
C THR A 110 24.16 -6.55 18.62
N HIS A 111 25.10 -6.46 19.56
CA HIS A 111 26.49 -6.90 19.36
C HIS A 111 26.87 -8.16 20.15
N GLY A 112 25.90 -8.80 20.81
CA GLY A 112 26.11 -10.12 21.44
C GLY A 112 27.09 -10.15 22.62
N GLY A 113 27.41 -9.02 23.25
CA GLY A 113 28.20 -8.96 24.48
C GLY A 113 29.49 -8.14 24.45
N GLY A 114 29.80 -7.42 23.36
CA GLY A 114 30.84 -6.39 23.38
C GLY A 114 30.45 -5.25 24.34
N GLY A 115 31.38 -4.76 25.16
CA GLY A 115 31.14 -3.63 26.05
C GLY A 115 30.64 -2.42 25.27
N ALA A 116 29.51 -1.84 25.68
CA ALA A 116 28.92 -0.70 24.98
C ALA A 116 29.89 0.49 24.98
N PRO A 117 29.98 1.25 23.87
CA PRO A 117 30.74 2.49 23.83
C PRO A 117 30.33 3.40 24.98
N ALA A 118 31.31 3.90 25.71
CA ALA A 118 31.10 4.87 26.77
C ALA A 118 30.80 6.24 26.14
N LEU A 119 29.52 6.48 25.88
CA LEU A 119 29.01 7.77 25.39
C LEU A 119 28.75 8.73 26.56
N SER A 120 28.87 10.03 26.30
CA SER A 120 28.46 11.04 27.28
C SER A 120 26.95 11.04 27.47
N ASP A 121 26.49 11.48 28.65
CA ASP A 121 25.05 11.59 28.94
C ASP A 121 24.33 12.45 27.86
N SER A 122 24.96 13.53 27.40
CA SER A 122 24.43 14.41 26.35
C SER A 122 24.32 13.73 24.98
N GLN A 123 25.26 12.85 24.63
CA GLN A 123 25.19 12.08 23.39
C GLN A 123 24.05 11.07 23.43
N ILE A 124 23.88 10.41 24.59
CA ILE A 124 22.77 9.46 24.79
C ILE A 124 21.44 10.19 24.75
N GLU A 125 21.32 11.32 25.45
CA GLU A 125 20.11 12.15 25.46
C GLU A 125 19.74 12.66 24.06
N ALA A 126 20.74 13.07 23.26
CA ALA A 126 20.52 13.47 21.88
C ALA A 126 20.04 12.34 20.95
N MET A 127 20.14 11.07 21.36
CA MET A 127 19.59 9.92 20.63
C MET A 127 18.23 9.48 21.15
N VAL A 128 17.79 9.95 22.31
CA VAL A 128 16.51 9.55 22.92
C VAL A 128 15.39 10.33 22.24
N SER A 129 14.40 9.61 21.69
CA SER A 129 13.18 10.20 21.14
C SER A 129 12.08 10.34 22.19
N GLY A 130 12.07 9.47 23.20
CA GLY A 130 11.06 9.50 24.28
C GLY A 130 11.38 8.59 25.45
N ILE A 131 10.67 8.82 26.56
CA ILE A 131 10.73 8.01 27.78
C ILE A 131 9.30 7.59 28.13
N GLU A 132 9.04 6.29 28.14
CA GLU A 132 7.79 5.67 28.58
C GLU A 132 7.90 5.33 30.08
N ILE A 133 6.90 5.69 30.86
CA ILE A 133 6.90 5.48 32.31
C ILE A 133 5.96 4.29 32.61
N ASP A 134 6.54 3.13 32.95
CA ASP A 134 5.75 1.95 33.34
C ASP A 134 5.32 2.06 34.81
N PHE A 135 6.26 2.46 35.67
CA PHE A 135 6.04 2.64 37.10
C PHE A 135 6.95 3.75 37.62
N GLU A 136 6.42 4.67 38.41
CA GLU A 136 7.18 5.78 39.00
C GLU A 136 6.72 6.01 40.45
N GLN A 137 7.70 6.08 41.37
CA GLN A 137 7.51 6.49 42.75
C GLN A 137 8.57 7.53 43.12
N ALA A 138 8.12 8.78 43.27
CA ALA A 138 8.96 9.91 43.66
C ALA A 138 8.77 10.23 45.15
N GLY A 139 9.83 10.09 45.93
CA GLY A 139 9.93 10.56 47.31
C GLY A 139 10.67 11.90 47.42
N PRO A 140 10.85 12.46 48.63
CA PRO A 140 11.49 13.76 48.83
C PRO A 140 12.95 13.82 48.34
N THR A 141 13.67 12.70 48.42
CA THR A 141 15.09 12.58 48.04
C THR A 141 15.39 11.30 47.27
N ARG A 142 14.41 10.42 47.05
CA ARG A 142 14.60 9.11 46.39
C ARG A 142 13.63 8.96 45.22
N TYR A 143 14.13 8.44 44.12
CA TYR A 143 13.37 8.18 42.91
C TYR A 143 13.51 6.71 42.52
N VAL A 144 12.39 5.99 42.47
CA VAL A 144 12.32 4.59 42.05
C VAL A 144 11.38 4.49 40.86
N ALA A 145 11.85 3.97 39.73
CA ALA A 145 11.03 3.84 38.53
C ALA A 145 11.41 2.61 37.68
N THR A 146 10.42 2.12 36.92
CA THR A 146 10.64 1.23 35.78
C THR A 146 10.28 2.01 34.53
N LEU A 147 11.26 2.21 33.66
CA LEU A 147 11.16 3.08 32.48
C LEU A 147 11.39 2.27 31.20
N GLY A 148 10.69 2.66 30.14
CA GLY A 148 11.02 2.35 28.76
C GLY A 148 11.74 3.54 28.13
N ILE A 149 12.85 3.30 27.43
CA ILE A 149 13.57 4.34 26.69
C ILE A 149 13.42 4.06 25.20
N LEU A 150 12.96 5.06 24.44
CA LEU A 150 12.87 5.04 22.99
C LEU A 150 14.08 5.80 22.41
N PHE A 151 14.79 5.15 21.51
CA PHE A 151 15.93 5.71 20.81
C PHE A 151 15.59 5.94 19.34
N ASP A 152 15.86 7.14 18.87
CA ASP A 152 15.73 7.52 17.47
C ASP A 152 16.57 6.58 16.60
N ARG A 153 15.93 5.88 15.67
CA ARG A 153 16.59 4.87 14.84
C ARG A 153 17.65 5.45 13.92
N ALA A 154 17.41 6.62 13.33
CA ALA A 154 18.34 7.20 12.36
C ALA A 154 19.66 7.61 13.03
N ARG A 155 19.57 8.27 14.19
CA ARG A 155 20.76 8.69 14.97
C ARG A 155 21.46 7.50 15.63
N THR A 156 20.68 6.60 16.24
CA THR A 156 21.24 5.48 17.02
C THR A 156 21.76 4.36 16.10
N GLY A 157 21.12 4.13 14.96
CA GLY A 157 21.51 3.09 14.00
C GLY A 157 22.90 3.29 13.40
N GLN A 158 23.28 4.55 13.13
CA GLN A 158 24.64 4.91 12.69
C GLN A 158 25.70 4.49 13.71
N LEU A 159 25.42 4.70 14.98
CA LEU A 159 26.36 4.40 16.06
C LEU A 159 26.43 2.91 16.39
N LEU A 160 25.32 2.20 16.25
CA LEU A 160 25.24 0.76 16.43
C LEU A 160 25.88 -0.02 15.26
N GLY A 161 26.43 0.65 14.23
CA GLY A 161 26.88 -0.04 13.01
C GLY A 161 25.76 -0.79 12.29
N VAL A 162 24.51 -0.53 12.67
CA VAL A 162 23.29 -1.02 12.00
C VAL A 162 22.90 -0.05 10.88
N SER A 163 23.76 0.93 10.56
CA SER A 163 23.79 1.64 9.28
C SER A 163 24.25 0.71 8.15
N GLY A 164 23.55 -0.40 7.98
CA GLY A 164 23.28 -0.92 6.66
C GLY A 164 22.07 -0.17 6.14
N ASN A 165 22.01 0.03 4.83
CA ASN A 165 20.73 0.17 4.15
C ASN A 165 19.87 -1.01 4.66
N VAL A 166 19.02 -0.81 5.68
CA VAL A 166 18.17 -1.88 6.19
C VAL A 166 17.27 -2.16 5.02
N MET A 167 17.60 -3.22 4.30
CA MET A 167 16.83 -3.64 3.15
C MET A 167 15.43 -3.83 3.69
N ARG A 168 14.55 -2.90 3.35
CA ARG A 168 13.18 -2.90 3.82
C ARG A 168 12.39 -3.69 2.80
N SER A 169 11.51 -4.54 3.27
CA SER A 169 10.66 -5.27 2.34
C SER A 169 9.75 -4.26 1.62
N PRO A 170 9.34 -4.57 0.39
CA PRO A 170 8.12 -4.00 -0.18
C PRO A 170 6.92 -4.22 0.77
N PRO A 171 5.82 -3.47 0.62
CA PRO A 171 4.64 -3.62 1.48
C PRO A 171 4.07 -5.05 1.37
N LEU A 172 3.97 -5.77 2.48
CA LEU A 172 3.47 -7.14 2.55
C LEU A 172 2.15 -7.21 3.32
N LEU A 173 1.11 -7.73 2.69
CA LEU A 173 -0.16 -7.99 3.34
C LEU A 173 -0.03 -9.10 4.38
N VAL A 174 -0.45 -8.83 5.62
CA VAL A 174 -0.41 -9.83 6.71
C VAL A 174 -1.74 -10.56 6.81
N ILE A 175 -1.71 -11.90 6.72
CA ILE A 175 -2.86 -12.77 6.97
C ILE A 175 -2.54 -13.74 8.12
N PRO A 176 -2.81 -13.35 9.38
CA PRO A 176 -2.48 -14.16 10.54
C PRO A 176 -3.47 -15.31 10.74
N VAL A 177 -2.99 -16.55 10.59
CA VAL A 177 -3.84 -17.75 10.71
C VAL A 177 -3.62 -18.43 12.06
N LEU A 178 -4.68 -18.59 12.85
CA LEU A 178 -4.70 -19.38 14.07
C LEU A 178 -5.34 -20.75 13.79
N TRP A 179 -4.65 -21.81 14.16
CA TRP A 179 -5.20 -23.16 14.30
C TRP A 179 -5.40 -23.45 15.79
N ASP A 180 -6.65 -23.51 16.25
CA ASP A 180 -7.01 -23.94 17.60
C ASP A 180 -8.20 -24.91 17.50
N GLY A 181 -8.17 -26.00 18.26
CA GLY A 181 -9.23 -27.01 18.24
C GLY A 181 -9.49 -27.66 16.87
N GLY A 182 -8.49 -27.71 15.99
CA GLY A 182 -8.59 -28.34 14.66
C GLY A 182 -9.22 -27.47 13.57
N SER A 183 -9.59 -26.22 13.87
CA SER A 183 -10.10 -25.26 12.88
C SER A 183 -9.11 -24.13 12.65
N ALA A 184 -9.00 -23.67 11.41
CA ALA A 184 -8.18 -22.53 11.01
C ALA A 184 -9.05 -21.26 10.90
N VAL A 185 -8.62 -20.19 11.55
CA VAL A 185 -9.28 -18.87 11.50
C VAL A 185 -8.25 -17.77 11.31
N SER A 186 -8.59 -16.77 10.51
CA SER A 186 -7.83 -15.54 10.28
C SER A 186 -8.70 -14.33 10.67
N TYR A 187 -9.22 -13.56 9.69
CA TYR A 187 -10.05 -12.37 9.95
C TYR A 187 -11.55 -12.67 10.05
N GLU A 188 -11.98 -13.91 9.83
CA GLU A 188 -13.38 -14.34 9.95
C GLU A 188 -13.94 -14.12 11.36
N ARG A 189 -13.07 -14.13 12.37
CA ARG A 189 -13.38 -13.86 13.78
C ARG A 189 -12.17 -13.30 14.51
N THR A 190 -12.41 -12.34 15.40
CA THR A 190 -11.39 -11.85 16.35
C THR A 190 -10.81 -13.00 17.17
N ASN A 191 -9.49 -13.18 17.08
CA ASN A 191 -8.80 -14.28 17.75
C ASN A 191 -7.51 -13.81 18.45
N GLU A 192 -6.99 -14.63 19.36
CA GLU A 192 -5.82 -14.26 20.19
C GLU A 192 -4.54 -14.02 19.38
N TRP A 193 -4.40 -14.67 18.22
CA TRP A 193 -3.24 -14.47 17.35
C TRP A 193 -3.30 -13.12 16.63
N GLN A 194 -4.48 -12.73 16.16
CA GLN A 194 -4.72 -11.39 15.62
C GLN A 194 -4.48 -10.32 16.68
N LYS A 195 -4.91 -10.54 17.93
CA LYS A 195 -4.63 -9.62 19.05
C LYS A 195 -3.13 -9.50 19.32
N ALA A 196 -2.39 -10.61 19.31
CA ALA A 196 -0.94 -10.61 19.47
C ALA A 196 -0.24 -9.84 18.36
N TRP A 197 -0.63 -10.07 17.09
CA TRP A 197 -0.12 -9.30 15.97
C TRP A 197 -0.46 -7.83 16.09
N ALA A 198 -1.67 -7.45 16.50
CA ALA A 198 -2.03 -6.05 16.69
C ALA A 198 -1.23 -5.36 17.81
N ARG A 199 -0.86 -6.08 18.87
CA ARG A 199 0.08 -5.61 19.92
C ARG A 199 1.53 -5.56 19.45
N TYR A 200 1.90 -6.32 18.42
CA TYR A 200 3.26 -6.31 17.89
C TYR A 200 3.52 -5.00 17.13
N ARG A 201 4.47 -4.19 17.61
CA ARG A 201 4.89 -2.95 16.95
C ARG A 201 5.70 -3.29 15.70
N THR A 202 5.06 -3.17 14.53
CA THR A 202 5.70 -3.50 13.24
C THR A 202 6.57 -2.39 12.68
N GLY A 203 6.48 -1.17 13.23
CA GLY A 203 7.32 -0.03 12.82
C GLY A 203 8.82 -0.30 12.96
N ASP A 204 9.19 -1.19 13.89
CA ASP A 204 10.57 -1.56 14.17
C ASP A 204 11.16 -2.62 13.25
N SER A 205 10.32 -3.30 12.48
CA SER A 205 10.74 -4.40 11.61
C SER A 205 11.35 -3.87 10.30
N ALA A 206 12.27 -4.65 9.73
CA ALA A 206 12.69 -4.46 8.34
C ALA A 206 11.57 -4.84 7.35
N ILE A 207 10.52 -5.52 7.83
CA ILE A 207 9.36 -5.89 7.03
C ILE A 207 8.30 -4.80 7.13
N ASP A 208 7.87 -4.30 5.98
CA ASP A 208 6.75 -3.38 5.87
C ASP A 208 5.44 -4.18 5.86
N TYR A 209 4.76 -4.22 6.99
CA TYR A 209 3.54 -4.99 7.17
C TYR A 209 2.30 -4.14 6.88
N VAL A 210 1.64 -4.43 5.77
CA VAL A 210 0.31 -3.89 5.47
C VAL A 210 -0.71 -4.60 6.35
N ARG A 211 -1.26 -3.82 7.28
CA ARG A 211 -2.30 -4.27 8.19
C ARG A 211 -3.65 -3.81 7.71
N VAL A 212 -4.61 -4.66 7.97
CA VAL A 212 -5.98 -4.49 7.54
C VAL A 212 -6.71 -3.58 8.53
N ALA A 213 -7.38 -2.54 8.02
CA ALA A 213 -8.02 -1.51 8.84
C ALA A 213 -9.33 -1.95 9.52
N GLY A 214 -9.79 -3.19 9.29
CA GLY A 214 -11.05 -3.71 9.85
C GLY A 214 -12.29 -3.29 9.06
N SER A 215 -12.16 -3.16 7.73
CA SER A 215 -13.26 -2.99 6.79
C SER A 215 -14.23 -4.18 6.83
N VAL A 216 -15.48 -3.95 6.43
CA VAL A 216 -16.52 -4.98 6.34
C VAL A 216 -16.18 -6.09 5.33
N ALA A 217 -15.33 -5.78 4.34
CA ALA A 217 -14.92 -6.74 3.32
C ALA A 217 -13.82 -7.69 3.81
N ASP A 218 -13.05 -7.32 4.83
CA ASP A 218 -11.85 -8.06 5.23
C ASP A 218 -12.12 -9.50 5.69
N PRO A 219 -13.16 -9.78 6.50
CA PRO A 219 -13.49 -11.16 6.90
C PRO A 219 -13.91 -12.05 5.73
N ILE A 220 -14.34 -11.46 4.60
CA ILE A 220 -14.75 -12.19 3.39
C ILE A 220 -13.55 -12.43 2.47
N LEU A 221 -12.67 -11.43 2.38
CA LEU A 221 -11.51 -11.44 1.48
C LEU A 221 -10.28 -12.13 2.09
N LEU A 222 -10.11 -12.08 3.41
CA LEU A 222 -8.91 -12.54 4.13
C LEU A 222 -9.24 -13.71 5.05
N THR A 223 -9.60 -14.84 4.43
CA THR A 223 -9.93 -16.08 5.15
C THR A 223 -8.74 -17.01 5.23
N ALA A 224 -8.72 -17.89 6.24
CA ALA A 224 -7.70 -18.94 6.35
C ALA A 224 -7.68 -19.83 5.09
N GLY A 225 -8.84 -20.06 4.47
CA GLY A 225 -8.95 -20.80 3.20
C GLY A 225 -8.34 -20.09 1.99
N GLN A 226 -8.32 -18.75 1.96
CA GLN A 226 -7.68 -18.00 0.86
C GLN A 226 -6.17 -18.22 0.82
N THR A 227 -5.52 -18.43 1.98
CA THR A 227 -4.06 -18.60 2.08
C THR A 227 -3.51 -19.82 1.32
N GLY A 228 -4.36 -20.79 0.99
CA GLY A 228 -4.01 -21.95 0.18
C GLY A 228 -4.27 -21.80 -1.31
N ARG A 229 -4.89 -20.71 -1.76
CA ARG A 229 -5.18 -20.49 -3.19
C ARG A 229 -3.89 -20.15 -3.92
N ARG A 230 -3.68 -20.74 -5.09
CA ARG A 230 -2.48 -20.51 -5.92
C ARG A 230 -2.73 -19.57 -7.10
N GLY A 231 -3.97 -19.11 -7.29
CA GLY A 231 -4.36 -18.31 -8.46
C GLY A 231 -3.77 -16.89 -8.40
N ARG A 232 -2.85 -16.58 -9.32
CA ARG A 232 -2.17 -15.28 -9.39
C ARG A 232 -3.12 -14.13 -9.66
N LEU A 233 -4.09 -14.34 -10.54
CA LEU A 233 -5.10 -13.33 -10.87
C LEU A 233 -5.89 -12.90 -9.62
N TRP A 234 -6.27 -13.86 -8.77
CA TRP A 234 -6.95 -13.58 -7.52
C TRP A 234 -6.06 -12.83 -6.52
N TRP A 235 -4.83 -13.30 -6.33
CA TRP A 235 -3.86 -12.63 -5.45
C TRP A 235 -3.55 -11.21 -5.91
N ARG A 236 -3.45 -10.97 -7.21
CA ARG A 236 -3.23 -9.62 -7.75
C ARG A 236 -4.37 -8.67 -7.41
N VAL A 237 -5.62 -9.07 -7.66
CA VAL A 237 -6.80 -8.26 -7.31
C VAL A 237 -6.85 -8.00 -5.79
N LEU A 238 -6.53 -9.02 -5.00
CA LEU A 238 -6.51 -8.89 -3.54
C LEU A 238 -5.42 -7.93 -3.07
N LEU A 239 -4.19 -8.09 -3.57
CA LEU A 239 -3.03 -7.29 -3.16
C LEU A 239 -3.15 -5.83 -3.61
N ASP A 240 -3.69 -5.59 -4.80
CA ASP A 240 -4.00 -4.25 -5.32
C ASP A 240 -5.01 -3.52 -4.42
N GLN A 241 -6.08 -4.22 -4.00
CA GLN A 241 -7.10 -3.69 -3.08
C GLN A 241 -6.52 -3.22 -1.73
N TYR A 242 -5.41 -3.83 -1.29
CA TYR A 242 -4.74 -3.50 -0.02
C TYR A 242 -3.44 -2.70 -0.21
N GLY A 243 -3.04 -2.37 -1.45
CA GLY A 243 -1.79 -1.66 -1.74
C GLY A 243 -0.53 -2.42 -1.33
N ALA A 244 -0.55 -3.75 -1.41
CA ALA A 244 0.58 -4.62 -1.06
C ALA A 244 1.26 -5.18 -2.30
N ALA A 245 2.57 -5.38 -2.25
CA ALA A 245 3.36 -6.01 -3.30
C ALA A 245 3.30 -7.54 -3.23
N ASP A 246 3.17 -8.11 -2.02
CA ASP A 246 3.05 -9.54 -1.81
C ASP A 246 2.36 -9.84 -0.46
N VAL A 247 2.26 -11.12 -0.07
CA VAL A 247 1.57 -11.60 1.13
C VAL A 247 2.48 -12.40 2.06
N VAL A 248 2.30 -12.22 3.37
CA VAL A 248 2.88 -13.04 4.43
C VAL A 248 1.79 -13.69 5.26
N ILE A 249 1.98 -14.97 5.57
CA ILE A 249 0.97 -15.81 6.23
C ILE A 249 1.59 -16.38 7.51
N PRO A 250 1.61 -15.61 8.61
CA PRO A 250 2.09 -16.10 9.89
C PRO A 250 1.06 -17.03 10.53
N ILE A 251 1.42 -18.31 10.71
CA ILE A 251 0.51 -19.34 11.22
C ILE A 251 0.89 -19.70 12.66
N ALA A 252 -0.06 -19.66 13.59
CA ALA A 252 0.08 -20.20 14.93
C ALA A 252 -0.82 -21.44 15.09
N ARG A 253 -0.25 -22.59 15.45
CA ARG A 253 -1.00 -23.81 15.79
C ARG A 253 -0.88 -24.10 17.27
N LEU A 254 -2.02 -24.16 17.97
CA LEU A 254 -2.08 -24.42 19.40
C LEU A 254 -2.53 -25.85 19.66
N ASP A 255 -1.64 -26.64 20.23
CA ASP A 255 -1.91 -28.01 20.66
C ASP A 255 -2.01 -28.06 22.19
N ARG A 256 -3.20 -28.36 22.69
CA ARG A 256 -3.49 -28.43 24.13
C ARG A 256 -3.37 -29.89 24.57
N ALA A 257 -2.49 -30.16 25.53
CA ALA A 257 -2.33 -31.52 26.05
C ALA A 257 -3.60 -32.02 26.78
N TYR A 258 -4.27 -31.11 27.50
CA TYR A 258 -5.53 -31.32 28.21
C TYR A 258 -6.15 -29.95 28.56
N PRO A 259 -7.46 -29.86 28.87
CA PRO A 259 -8.08 -28.62 29.33
C PRO A 259 -7.33 -28.04 30.54
N GLY A 260 -6.91 -26.77 30.46
CA GLY A 260 -6.13 -26.10 31.51
C GLY A 260 -4.64 -26.46 31.57
N GLY A 261 -4.19 -27.46 30.80
CA GLY A 261 -2.82 -27.95 30.75
C GLY A 261 -1.86 -27.09 29.91
N PRO A 262 -0.60 -27.53 29.79
CA PRO A 262 0.38 -26.83 28.98
C PRO A 262 -0.05 -26.82 27.51
N VAL A 263 0.16 -25.68 26.87
CA VAL A 263 -0.18 -25.46 25.47
C VAL A 263 1.13 -25.37 24.70
N THR A 264 1.24 -26.18 23.65
CA THR A 264 2.38 -26.12 22.73
C THR A 264 1.96 -25.32 21.51
N GLY A 265 2.65 -24.21 21.24
CA GLY A 265 2.41 -23.37 20.08
C GLY A 265 3.44 -23.64 18.99
N THR A 266 3.03 -24.10 17.82
CA THR A 266 3.88 -24.18 16.63
C THR A 266 3.63 -22.97 15.75
N PHE A 267 4.62 -22.10 15.62
CA PHE A 267 4.58 -20.88 14.84
C PHE A 267 5.32 -21.11 13.52
N THR A 268 4.65 -20.88 12.40
CA THR A 268 5.20 -21.12 11.05
C THR A 268 5.11 -19.83 10.23
N ALA A 269 6.24 -19.39 9.68
CA ALA A 269 6.31 -18.26 8.76
C ALA A 269 6.16 -18.76 7.33
N ARG A 270 5.18 -18.22 6.59
CA ARG A 270 4.95 -18.56 5.18
C ARG A 270 4.78 -17.30 4.33
N TYR A 271 5.05 -17.41 3.04
CA TYR A 271 5.17 -16.27 2.14
C TYR A 271 4.65 -16.56 0.73
N GLY A 272 4.04 -15.55 0.12
CA GLY A 272 3.68 -15.51 -1.28
C GLY A 272 2.42 -16.29 -1.65
N PRO A 273 1.93 -16.12 -2.90
CA PRO A 273 0.75 -16.81 -3.45
C PRO A 273 0.84 -18.33 -3.44
N ASP A 274 2.06 -18.88 -3.50
CA ASP A 274 2.31 -20.32 -3.45
C ASP A 274 2.39 -20.87 -2.03
N ASN A 275 2.23 -20.01 -1.03
CA ASN A 275 2.30 -20.35 0.37
C ASN A 275 3.62 -21.06 0.70
N SER A 276 4.75 -20.46 0.32
CA SER A 276 6.10 -21.03 0.52
C SER A 276 6.47 -21.04 2.02
N LEU A 277 7.20 -22.07 2.47
CA LEU A 277 7.64 -22.17 3.87
C LEU A 277 8.96 -21.41 4.06
N ILE A 278 8.99 -20.48 5.02
CA ILE A 278 10.22 -19.81 5.44
C ILE A 278 10.89 -20.55 6.60
N GLY A 279 10.10 -20.96 7.59
CA GLY A 279 10.58 -21.63 8.80
C GLY A 279 9.49 -21.83 9.84
N SER A 280 9.83 -22.52 10.92
CA SER A 280 8.94 -22.77 12.06
C SER A 280 9.68 -22.82 13.38
N VAL A 281 9.00 -22.44 14.47
CA VAL A 281 9.48 -22.55 15.85
C VAL A 281 8.37 -23.06 16.75
N THR A 282 8.74 -23.80 17.78
CA THR A 282 7.81 -24.29 18.80
C THR A 282 8.09 -23.59 20.11
N LEU A 283 7.04 -23.05 20.73
CA LEU A 283 7.06 -22.48 22.08
C LEU A 283 6.08 -23.26 22.97
N ARG A 284 6.27 -23.18 24.28
CA ARG A 284 5.43 -23.86 25.25
C ARG A 284 4.97 -22.88 26.33
N ALA A 285 3.66 -22.83 26.55
CA ALA A 285 3.06 -22.18 27.71
C ALA A 285 2.75 -23.25 28.76
N SER A 286 3.11 -22.97 30.02
CA SER A 286 2.87 -23.91 31.13
C SER A 286 1.39 -24.11 31.46
N ASN A 287 0.54 -23.15 31.08
CA ASN A 287 -0.89 -23.12 31.36
C ASN A 287 -1.63 -22.20 30.36
N ALA A 288 -2.96 -22.14 30.48
CA ALA A 288 -3.81 -21.32 29.62
C ALA A 288 -3.53 -19.80 29.74
N SER A 289 -3.17 -19.30 30.93
CA SER A 289 -2.87 -17.87 31.13
C SER A 289 -1.57 -17.44 30.45
N GLY A 290 -0.60 -18.35 30.30
CA GLY A 290 0.64 -18.11 29.57
C GLY A 290 0.50 -18.09 28.05
N VAL A 291 -0.67 -18.45 27.49
CA VAL A 291 -0.86 -18.51 26.03
C VAL A 291 -0.71 -17.15 25.38
N ALA A 292 -1.26 -16.08 25.98
CA ALA A 292 -1.15 -14.74 25.42
C ALA A 292 0.32 -14.29 25.29
N GLN A 293 1.12 -14.50 26.34
CA GLN A 293 2.55 -14.20 26.34
C GLN A 293 3.32 -15.05 25.33
N MET A 294 2.95 -16.33 25.19
CA MET A 294 3.54 -17.23 24.18
C MET A 294 3.23 -16.76 22.76
N LEU A 295 2.01 -16.28 22.49
CA LEU A 295 1.65 -15.71 21.19
C LEU A 295 2.45 -14.42 20.93
N ASP A 296 2.59 -13.53 21.91
CA ASP A 296 3.39 -12.30 21.73
C ASP A 296 4.87 -12.62 21.41
N GLU A 297 5.45 -13.62 22.08
CA GLU A 297 6.79 -14.13 21.75
C GLU A 297 6.82 -14.78 20.35
N GLY A 298 5.79 -15.55 20.00
CA GLY A 298 5.64 -16.17 18.69
C GLY A 298 5.62 -15.15 17.55
N ALA A 299 4.94 -14.02 17.72
CA ALA A 299 4.92 -12.93 16.74
C ALA A 299 6.33 -12.37 16.51
N ARG A 300 7.10 -12.13 17.59
CA ARG A 300 8.51 -11.69 17.49
C ARG A 300 9.38 -12.70 16.75
N ARG A 301 9.28 -13.99 17.07
CA ARG A 301 10.08 -15.04 16.40
C ARG A 301 9.75 -15.17 14.92
N ILE A 302 8.50 -14.95 14.54
CA ILE A 302 8.06 -14.97 13.15
C ILE A 302 8.63 -13.77 12.39
N ASP A 303 8.59 -12.57 12.98
CA ASP A 303 9.22 -11.38 12.41
C ASP A 303 10.73 -11.62 12.16
N GLU A 304 11.45 -12.16 13.15
CA GLU A 304 12.86 -12.54 12.99
C GLU A 304 13.11 -13.55 11.84
N MET A 305 12.13 -14.42 11.53
CA MET A 305 12.23 -15.33 10.38
C MET A 305 12.03 -14.59 9.05
N TYR A 306 11.08 -13.66 8.99
CA TYR A 306 10.86 -12.85 7.78
C TYR A 306 12.05 -11.93 7.51
N ILE A 307 12.59 -11.27 8.53
CA ILE A 307 13.79 -10.42 8.40
C ILE A 307 14.98 -11.24 7.88
N ARG A 308 15.22 -12.44 8.43
CA ARG A 308 16.25 -13.34 7.91
C ARG A 308 15.98 -13.73 6.46
N ALA A 309 14.75 -14.09 6.10
CA ALA A 309 14.39 -14.43 4.74
C ALA A 309 14.58 -13.27 3.75
N LEU A 310 14.33 -12.03 4.18
CA LEU A 310 14.60 -10.84 3.39
C LEU A 310 16.10 -10.63 3.17
N ASN A 311 16.90 -10.74 4.23
CA ASN A 311 18.37 -10.63 4.15
C ASN A 311 18.98 -11.74 3.28
N ASP A 312 18.42 -12.94 3.33
CA ASP A 312 18.82 -14.08 2.48
C ASP A 312 18.34 -13.94 1.02
N GLY A 313 17.50 -12.95 0.71
CA GLY A 313 16.89 -12.76 -0.61
C GLY A 313 15.80 -13.77 -0.97
N ARG A 314 15.29 -14.55 0.00
CA ARG A 314 14.16 -15.49 -0.17
C ARG A 314 12.81 -14.80 -0.14
N LEU A 315 12.71 -13.66 0.54
CA LEU A 315 11.51 -12.82 0.59
C LEU A 315 11.65 -11.73 -0.48
N ARG A 316 11.07 -11.98 -1.65
CA ARG A 316 11.07 -11.06 -2.81
C ARG A 316 9.71 -11.12 -3.48
N PRO A 317 9.09 -9.96 -3.82
CA PRO A 317 7.79 -9.94 -4.49
C PRO A 317 7.77 -10.89 -5.68
N ASP A 318 6.71 -11.69 -5.77
CA ASP A 318 6.53 -12.57 -6.93
C ASP A 318 6.45 -11.70 -8.20
N PRO A 319 7.37 -11.87 -9.18
CA PRO A 319 7.39 -11.09 -10.40
C PRO A 319 6.07 -11.19 -11.19
N SER A 320 5.32 -12.28 -11.03
CA SER A 320 4.03 -12.47 -11.71
C SER A 320 2.88 -11.63 -11.13
N LEU A 321 3.10 -10.96 -10.00
CA LEU A 321 2.16 -10.02 -9.40
C LEU A 321 2.35 -8.58 -9.89
N ILE A 322 3.52 -8.27 -10.45
CA ILE A 322 3.87 -6.94 -10.98
C ILE A 322 3.43 -6.88 -12.44
N ILE A 323 2.53 -5.97 -12.77
CA ILE A 323 2.31 -5.55 -14.16
C ILE A 323 3.29 -4.40 -14.39
N GLU A 324 4.34 -4.63 -15.18
CA GLU A 324 4.93 -3.51 -15.92
C GLU A 324 3.81 -3.02 -16.84
N GLU A 325 3.14 -1.94 -16.45
CA GLU A 325 2.26 -1.23 -17.35
C GLU A 325 3.14 -0.88 -18.56
N PRO A 326 2.85 -1.37 -19.78
CA PRO A 326 3.68 -1.06 -20.92
C PRO A 326 3.70 0.45 -21.00
N VAL A 327 4.88 1.01 -20.78
CA VAL A 327 5.06 2.44 -20.69
C VAL A 327 4.51 3.02 -21.97
N ASP A 328 3.38 3.74 -21.89
CA ASP A 328 2.86 4.42 -23.05
C ASP A 328 3.91 5.48 -23.41
N PRO A 329 4.64 5.32 -24.52
CA PRO A 329 5.71 6.25 -24.89
C PRO A 329 5.17 7.69 -25.04
N ASP A 330 3.86 7.83 -25.24
CA ASP A 330 3.18 9.11 -25.37
C ASP A 330 2.99 9.82 -24.01
N ALA A 331 2.94 9.09 -22.89
CA ALA A 331 2.83 9.68 -21.54
C ALA A 331 4.18 10.22 -21.02
N LEU A 332 5.29 9.54 -21.33
CA LEU A 332 6.64 10.01 -20.99
C LEU A 332 7.08 11.25 -21.79
N ALA A 333 6.48 11.48 -22.97
CA ALA A 333 6.75 12.67 -23.77
C ALA A 333 6.15 13.94 -23.16
N ILE A 334 5.09 13.82 -22.35
CA ILE A 334 4.38 14.95 -21.73
C ILE A 334 5.10 15.39 -20.44
N GLU A 335 5.61 14.45 -19.65
CA GLU A 335 6.30 14.76 -18.39
C GLU A 335 7.70 15.35 -18.64
N ASN A 336 8.45 14.83 -19.63
CA ASN A 336 9.75 15.38 -20.02
C ASN A 336 9.67 16.73 -20.74
N ALA A 337 8.53 17.09 -21.33
CA ALA A 337 8.34 18.40 -21.96
C ALA A 337 8.17 19.55 -20.95
N THR A 338 7.92 19.22 -19.68
CA THR A 338 7.60 20.24 -18.65
C THR A 338 8.78 20.55 -17.72
N ASP A 339 9.87 19.76 -17.75
CA ASP A 339 10.95 19.86 -16.75
C ASP A 339 12.39 19.89 -17.32
N THR A 340 12.59 20.42 -18.53
CA THR A 340 13.95 20.70 -19.04
C THR A 340 14.09 22.11 -19.60
N VAL A 341 14.14 23.09 -18.69
CA VAL A 341 14.98 24.29 -18.88
C VAL A 341 16.06 24.24 -17.82
N ILE A 342 17.12 23.47 -18.09
CA ILE A 342 18.42 23.67 -17.45
C ILE A 342 19.45 23.74 -18.58
N GLU A 343 19.85 24.98 -18.83
CA GLU A 343 20.97 25.40 -19.65
C GLU A 343 22.26 24.83 -19.05
N THR A 344 23.01 24.03 -19.82
CA THR A 344 24.46 23.84 -19.57
C THR A 344 25.20 23.68 -20.89
N ASP A 345 26.23 24.53 -21.01
CA ASP A 345 27.16 24.73 -22.11
C ASP A 345 27.99 23.49 -22.53
N ASP A 346 28.24 23.46 -23.84
CA ASP A 346 29.38 22.96 -24.62
C ASP A 346 30.33 21.86 -24.10
N LEU A 347 30.46 20.80 -24.92
CA LEU A 347 31.72 20.32 -25.52
C LEU A 347 31.41 19.30 -26.65
N PRO A 348 32.15 19.31 -27.79
CA PRO A 348 31.76 18.55 -28.97
C PRO A 348 32.32 17.13 -28.92
N THR A 349 31.49 16.13 -29.17
CA THR A 349 31.96 14.79 -29.56
C THR A 349 31.23 14.37 -30.82
N ALA A 350 31.99 14.35 -31.92
CA ALA A 350 31.59 13.69 -33.14
C ALA A 350 31.47 12.19 -32.88
N ALA A 351 30.27 11.64 -33.05
CA ALA A 351 30.06 10.23 -33.25
C ALA A 351 28.89 10.04 -34.22
N SER A 352 29.19 9.42 -35.35
CA SER A 352 28.24 8.96 -36.34
C SER A 352 27.25 7.99 -35.68
N THR A 353 26.02 8.44 -35.45
CA THR A 353 24.90 7.57 -35.07
C THR A 353 24.15 7.13 -36.33
N SER A 354 24.55 5.98 -36.88
CA SER A 354 23.63 5.14 -37.65
C SER A 354 22.65 4.49 -36.68
N GLY A 355 21.65 5.26 -36.28
CA GLY A 355 20.52 4.83 -35.47
C GLY A 355 19.24 5.38 -36.07
N THR A 356 18.16 4.62 -36.01
CA THR A 356 16.83 5.07 -36.46
C THR A 356 16.41 6.27 -35.60
N SER A 357 16.36 7.44 -36.22
CA SER A 357 16.04 8.73 -35.59
C SER A 357 14.61 9.13 -35.99
N SER A 358 13.86 9.69 -35.05
CA SER A 358 12.50 10.16 -35.32
C SER A 358 12.48 11.65 -35.61
N PHE A 359 11.77 12.04 -36.67
CA PHE A 359 11.68 13.42 -37.15
C PHE A 359 10.22 13.84 -37.31
N ALA A 360 9.91 15.06 -36.89
CA ALA A 360 8.58 15.65 -37.04
C ALA A 360 8.56 16.51 -38.31
N ILE A 361 7.71 16.17 -39.29
CA ILE A 361 7.57 16.89 -40.55
C ILE A 361 6.26 17.67 -40.59
N GLN A 362 6.33 18.99 -40.64
CA GLN A 362 5.19 19.87 -40.84
C GLN A 362 4.95 20.09 -42.34
N PHE A 363 3.74 19.80 -42.83
CA PHE A 363 3.38 19.98 -44.24
C PHE A 363 1.97 20.54 -44.41
N ASP A 364 1.78 21.35 -45.45
CA ASP A 364 0.47 21.96 -45.73
C ASP A 364 -0.50 20.90 -46.29
N THR A 365 -1.69 20.82 -45.70
CA THR A 365 -2.74 19.85 -46.04
C THR A 365 -4.02 20.55 -46.48
N PRO A 366 -4.09 21.05 -47.73
CA PRO A 366 -5.26 21.76 -48.23
C PRO A 366 -6.49 20.85 -48.42
N ASP A 367 -6.27 19.56 -48.68
CA ASP A 367 -7.31 18.55 -48.91
C ASP A 367 -6.88 17.16 -48.42
N VAL A 368 -7.82 16.22 -48.35
CA VAL A 368 -7.59 14.84 -47.86
C VAL A 368 -6.58 14.07 -48.75
N GLY A 369 -6.55 14.36 -50.05
CA GLY A 369 -5.59 13.75 -50.98
C GLY A 369 -4.14 14.20 -50.75
N SER A 370 -3.94 15.38 -50.16
CA SER A 370 -2.60 15.87 -49.82
C SER A 370 -1.92 15.06 -48.72
N ILE A 371 -2.68 14.37 -47.86
CA ILE A 371 -2.16 13.51 -46.77
C ILE A 371 -1.52 12.26 -47.35
N SER A 372 -2.28 11.49 -48.15
CA SER A 372 -1.81 10.24 -48.74
C SER A 372 -0.67 10.49 -49.74
N ALA A 373 -0.72 11.61 -50.47
CA ALA A 373 0.36 12.05 -51.34
C ALA A 373 1.61 12.50 -50.56
N GLY A 374 1.47 13.06 -49.36
CA GLY A 374 2.56 13.45 -48.47
C GLY A 374 3.24 12.24 -47.85
N GLU A 375 2.46 11.32 -47.27
CA GLU A 375 2.98 10.09 -46.66
C GLU A 375 3.70 9.19 -47.68
N SER A 376 3.11 8.99 -48.86
CA SER A 376 3.73 8.18 -49.91
C SER A 376 5.03 8.79 -50.43
N ALA A 377 5.10 10.11 -50.59
CA ALA A 377 6.30 10.79 -51.04
C ALA A 377 7.45 10.69 -50.03
N VAL A 378 7.15 10.76 -48.73
CA VAL A 378 8.16 10.64 -47.66
C VAL A 378 8.57 9.18 -47.44
N ARG A 379 7.64 8.21 -47.50
CA ARG A 379 7.99 6.77 -47.46
C ARG A 379 8.87 6.34 -48.63
N ALA A 380 8.81 7.05 -49.76
CA ALA A 380 9.63 6.76 -50.93
C ALA A 380 11.09 7.27 -50.81
N ILE A 381 11.48 7.90 -49.70
CA ILE A 381 12.85 8.34 -49.45
C ILE A 381 13.67 7.15 -48.91
N PRO A 382 14.80 6.79 -49.54
CA PRO A 382 15.67 5.73 -49.05
C PRO A 382 16.11 5.99 -47.61
N GLY A 383 15.89 5.03 -46.71
CA GLY A 383 16.19 5.15 -45.27
C GLY A 383 14.97 5.46 -44.39
N VAL A 384 13.82 5.82 -44.95
CA VAL A 384 12.57 5.98 -44.18
C VAL A 384 11.99 4.61 -43.82
N ARG A 385 11.84 4.33 -42.54
CA ARG A 385 11.24 3.10 -41.98
C ARG A 385 9.74 3.21 -41.83
N SER A 386 9.27 4.37 -41.38
CA SER A 386 7.85 4.67 -41.23
C SER A 386 7.62 6.17 -41.44
N ALA A 387 6.46 6.52 -41.98
CA ALA A 387 5.98 7.88 -42.01
C ALA A 387 4.47 7.84 -41.79
N SER A 388 3.99 8.48 -40.72
CA SER A 388 2.58 8.49 -40.33
C SER A 388 2.19 9.87 -39.81
N THR A 389 1.04 10.37 -40.26
CA THR A 389 0.49 11.64 -39.76
C THR A 389 0.08 11.50 -38.30
N SER A 390 0.77 12.20 -37.39
CA SER A 390 0.48 12.19 -35.95
C SER A 390 -0.54 13.25 -35.54
N SER A 391 -0.60 14.36 -36.28
CA SER A 391 -1.60 15.42 -36.07
C SER A 391 -2.12 15.95 -37.41
N LEU A 392 -3.43 15.93 -37.57
CA LEU A 392 -4.11 16.28 -38.82
C LEU A 392 -4.85 17.61 -38.68
N ALA A 393 -4.52 18.58 -39.54
CA ALA A 393 -5.25 19.83 -39.67
C ALA A 393 -5.67 20.02 -41.14
N LEU A 394 -6.92 19.67 -41.45
CA LEU A 394 -7.51 19.87 -42.78
C LEU A 394 -7.66 21.37 -43.06
N GLY A 395 -7.06 21.85 -44.15
CA GLY A 395 -6.96 23.28 -44.47
C GLY A 395 -5.86 24.01 -43.70
N GLY A 396 -4.99 23.29 -42.98
CA GLY A 396 -3.89 23.83 -42.18
C GLY A 396 -2.59 23.05 -42.36
N THR A 397 -1.72 23.12 -41.34
CA THR A 397 -0.45 22.39 -41.30
C THR A 397 -0.60 21.11 -40.50
N SER A 398 -0.36 19.97 -41.15
CA SER A 398 -0.35 18.67 -40.48
C SER A 398 1.07 18.29 -40.08
N VAL A 399 1.19 17.49 -39.02
CA VAL A 399 2.47 16.97 -38.53
C VAL A 399 2.54 15.48 -38.83
N MET A 400 3.63 15.06 -39.47
CA MET A 400 3.94 13.68 -39.79
C MET A 400 5.19 13.23 -39.04
N GLN A 401 5.06 12.13 -38.30
CA GLN A 401 6.19 11.50 -37.63
C GLN A 401 6.89 10.54 -38.58
N VAL A 402 8.20 10.68 -38.72
CA VAL A 402 9.03 9.90 -39.64
C VAL A 402 10.15 9.22 -38.89
N SER A 403 10.22 7.90 -38.95
CA SER A 403 11.38 7.14 -38.47
C SER A 403 12.35 6.97 -39.63
N PHE A 404 13.55 7.51 -39.51
CA PHE A 404 14.56 7.52 -40.58
C PHE A 404 15.89 6.99 -40.09
N ASP A 405 16.49 6.11 -40.87
CA ASP A 405 17.78 5.50 -40.62
C ASP A 405 18.90 6.42 -41.11
N GLY A 406 19.28 7.39 -40.27
CA GLY A 406 20.32 8.36 -40.60
C GLY A 406 20.12 9.75 -40.00
N THR A 407 20.93 10.70 -40.46
CA THR A 407 20.96 12.07 -39.97
C THR A 407 19.90 12.96 -40.65
N VAL A 408 19.53 14.05 -39.98
CA VAL A 408 18.57 15.06 -40.48
C VAL A 408 18.98 15.64 -41.83
N ASP A 409 20.28 15.78 -42.10
CA ASP A 409 20.79 16.28 -43.38
C ASP A 409 20.54 15.32 -44.53
N MET A 410 20.62 14.00 -44.29
CA MET A 410 20.29 13.00 -45.31
C MET A 410 18.79 13.01 -45.61
N LEU A 411 17.95 13.14 -44.59
CA LEU A 411 16.51 13.27 -44.77
C LEU A 411 16.14 14.57 -45.53
N ARG A 412 16.77 15.69 -45.19
CA ARG A 412 16.62 16.97 -45.90
C ARG A 412 16.99 16.85 -47.38
N ASN A 413 18.13 16.23 -47.68
CA ASN A 413 18.57 16.03 -49.07
C ASN A 413 17.59 15.12 -49.84
N GLY A 414 17.08 14.07 -49.20
CA GLY A 414 16.05 13.19 -49.77
C GLY A 414 14.74 13.91 -50.08
N LEU A 415 14.28 14.78 -49.18
CA LEU A 415 13.07 15.60 -49.37
C LEU A 415 13.26 16.65 -50.48
N GLN A 416 14.44 17.28 -50.54
CA GLN A 416 14.77 18.24 -51.59
C GLN A 416 14.83 17.58 -52.98
N ALA A 417 15.38 16.37 -53.08
CA ALA A 417 15.37 15.58 -54.31
C ALA A 417 13.94 15.23 -54.80
N ARG A 418 12.97 15.21 -53.89
CA ARG A 418 11.53 15.02 -54.18
C ARG A 418 10.79 16.33 -54.46
N GLY A 419 11.50 17.45 -54.58
CA GLY A 419 10.92 18.75 -54.96
C GLY A 419 10.32 19.56 -53.82
N TYR A 420 10.60 19.18 -52.56
CA TYR A 420 10.18 19.96 -51.39
C TYR A 420 11.22 21.02 -51.04
N THR A 421 10.73 22.20 -50.66
CA THR A 421 11.53 23.18 -49.93
C THR A 421 11.45 22.84 -48.46
N VAL A 422 12.61 22.66 -47.81
CA VAL A 422 12.72 22.14 -46.44
C VAL A 422 13.41 23.18 -45.56
N SER A 423 12.79 23.57 -44.46
CA SER A 423 13.41 24.34 -43.39
C SER A 423 13.54 23.48 -42.13
N VAL A 424 14.73 23.37 -41.56
CA VAL A 424 15.04 22.48 -40.43
C VAL A 424 15.19 23.31 -39.15
N SER A 425 14.59 22.83 -38.07
CA SER A 425 14.79 23.32 -36.70
C SER A 425 14.97 22.11 -35.78
N GLY A 426 16.23 21.77 -35.47
CA GLY A 426 16.56 20.56 -34.70
C GLY A 426 16.04 19.29 -35.37
N THR A 427 15.10 18.61 -34.70
CA THR A 427 14.42 17.38 -35.18
C THR A 427 13.10 17.63 -35.92
N THR A 428 12.70 18.90 -36.07
CA THR A 428 11.49 19.31 -36.80
C THR A 428 11.84 19.85 -38.18
N LEU A 429 11.19 19.37 -39.23
CA LEU A 429 11.33 19.85 -40.60
C LEU A 429 10.00 20.42 -41.07
N ARG A 430 9.98 21.63 -41.62
CA ARG A 430 8.81 22.13 -42.35
C ARG A 430 9.07 21.97 -43.85
N ILE A 431 8.12 21.33 -44.54
CA ILE A 431 8.20 21.07 -45.98
C ILE A 431 7.07 21.78 -46.71
N VAL A 432 7.44 22.43 -47.82
CA VAL A 432 6.49 23.07 -48.73
C VAL A 432 6.76 22.54 -50.13
N ARG A 433 5.73 22.08 -50.85
CA ARG A 433 5.90 21.70 -52.26
C ARG A 433 6.10 22.95 -53.10
N ARG A 434 7.09 22.93 -54.00
CA ARG A 434 7.11 23.91 -55.09
C ARG A 434 5.91 23.65 -55.99
N GLN A 435 4.91 24.53 -55.94
CA GLN A 435 3.85 24.58 -56.95
C GLN A 435 4.48 24.97 -58.29
N ALA A 436 4.21 24.20 -59.35
CA ALA A 436 4.51 24.64 -60.71
C ALA A 436 3.66 25.89 -61.03
N PRO A 437 4.21 26.91 -61.72
CA PRO A 437 3.43 28.08 -62.11
C PRO A 437 2.23 27.64 -62.96
N GLN A 438 1.03 28.10 -62.58
CA GLN A 438 -0.19 27.84 -63.33
C GLN A 438 -0.10 28.50 -64.72
N PRO A 439 -0.54 27.83 -65.81
CA PRO A 439 -0.60 28.45 -67.12
C PRO A 439 -1.63 29.58 -67.10
N THR A 440 -1.17 30.80 -67.40
CA THR A 440 -2.04 31.97 -67.62
C THR A 440 -3.03 31.69 -68.76
N PRO A 441 -4.35 31.87 -68.56
CA PRO A 441 -5.31 31.74 -69.65
C PRO A 441 -5.13 32.85 -70.69
N PRO A 442 -5.36 32.59 -71.99
CA PRO A 442 -5.19 33.58 -73.05
C PRO A 442 -6.23 34.70 -72.89
N SER A 443 -5.75 35.94 -72.99
CA SER A 443 -6.57 37.15 -73.09
C SER A 443 -7.47 37.08 -74.33
N GLN A 444 -8.79 37.03 -74.12
CA GLN A 444 -9.75 37.28 -75.20
C GLN A 444 -9.81 38.79 -75.47
N GLN A 445 -9.62 39.16 -76.74
CA GLN A 445 -10.01 40.45 -77.31
C GLN A 445 -11.51 40.46 -77.58
#